data_AF-A0A8T5MQD9-F1
#
_entry.id   AF-A0A8T5MQD9-F1
#
_cell.length_a   1.000
_cell.length_b   1.000
_cell.length_c   1.000
_cell.angle_alpha   90.00
_cell.angle_beta   90.00
_cell.angle_gamma   90.00
#
_symmetry.space_group_name_H-M   'P 1'
#
loop_
_entity.id
_entity.type
_entity.pdbx_description
1 polymer ?
#
loop_
_entity_poly.entity_id
_entity_poly.type
_entity_poly.pdbx_seq_one_letter_code
_entity_poly.pdbx_strand_id
1 'polypeptide(L)'
;MTKEALDMVREKGLDQKRKAQAEDVLDMAQRYYDDAKHFRKKGDVVTAFAALNYAHGWLDCGARLSLFKVKDSRLFTVDDE
;
A
#
# COMPACT_ATOMS: atom_id res chain seq x y z
N MET A 1 -5.24 -1.21 9.25
CA MET A 1 -5.45 -0.53 7.96
C MET A 1 -4.30 -0.81 6.99
N THR A 2 -3.13 -0.17 7.04
CA THR A 2 -2.09 -0.35 5.98
C THR A 2 -1.61 -1.78 5.78
N LYS A 3 -1.37 -2.55 6.86
CA LYS A 3 -1.03 -3.98 6.75
C LYS A 3 -2.15 -4.78 6.05
N GLU A 4 -3.39 -4.50 6.40
CA GLU A 4 -4.57 -5.18 5.86
C GLU A 4 -4.75 -4.86 4.37
N ALA A 5 -4.52 -3.60 3.97
CA ALA A 5 -4.50 -3.19 2.57
C ALA A 5 -3.39 -3.90 1.78
N LEU A 6 -2.16 -4.01 2.32
CA LEU A 6 -1.07 -4.78 1.71
C LEU A 6 -1.46 -6.25 1.50
N ASP A 7 -2.04 -6.87 2.52
CA ASP A 7 -2.44 -8.27 2.45
C ASP A 7 -3.57 -8.47 1.43
N MET A 8 -4.53 -7.55 1.35
CA MET A 8 -5.61 -7.59 0.35
C MET A 8 -5.07 -7.46 -1.08
N VAL A 9 -4.13 -6.55 -1.35
CA VAL A 9 -3.51 -6.42 -2.68
C VAL A 9 -2.84 -7.73 -3.10
N ARG A 10 -2.14 -8.40 -2.18
CA ARG A 10 -1.51 -9.70 -2.42
C ARG A 10 -2.53 -10.81 -2.70
N GLU A 11 -3.66 -10.80 -2.01
CA GLU A 11 -4.73 -11.79 -2.19
C GLU A 11 -5.49 -11.59 -3.52
N LYS A 12 -5.93 -10.37 -3.82
CA LYS A 12 -6.75 -10.07 -5.01
C LYS A 12 -5.93 -10.00 -6.29
N GLY A 13 -4.65 -9.68 -6.18
CA GLY A 13 -3.69 -9.69 -7.27
C GLY A 13 -3.59 -8.38 -8.05
N LEU A 14 -2.71 -8.41 -9.04
CA LEU A 14 -2.26 -7.25 -9.80
C LEU A 14 -2.83 -7.26 -11.23
N ASP A 15 -2.84 -6.08 -11.87
CA ASP A 15 -3.07 -5.96 -13.31
C ASP A 15 -1.95 -6.68 -14.07
N GLN A 16 -2.31 -7.74 -14.79
CA GLN A 16 -1.35 -8.56 -15.54
C GLN A 16 -0.82 -7.85 -16.80
N LYS A 17 -1.56 -6.89 -17.37
CA LYS A 17 -1.10 -6.13 -18.54
C LYS A 17 -0.03 -5.11 -18.16
N ARG A 18 -0.12 -4.57 -16.95
CA ARG A 18 0.80 -3.56 -16.38
C ARG A 18 1.55 -4.11 -15.18
N LYS A 19 1.95 -5.39 -15.25
CA LYS A 19 2.48 -6.14 -14.11
C LYS A 19 3.72 -5.47 -13.51
N ALA A 20 4.67 -5.06 -14.35
CA ALA A 20 5.89 -4.40 -13.86
C ALA A 20 5.60 -3.11 -13.10
N GLN A 21 4.67 -2.28 -13.59
CA GLN A 21 4.25 -1.06 -12.89
C GLN A 21 3.51 -1.37 -11.59
N ALA A 22 2.64 -2.39 -11.59
CA ALA A 22 1.93 -2.81 -10.39
C ALA A 22 2.89 -3.37 -9.32
N GLU A 23 3.88 -4.16 -9.72
CA GLU A 23 4.91 -4.69 -8.81
C GLU A 23 5.79 -3.57 -8.25
N ASP A 24 6.18 -2.59 -9.07
CA ASP A 24 6.96 -1.42 -8.62
C ASP A 24 6.19 -0.59 -7.58
N VAL A 25 4.91 -0.30 -7.82
CA VAL A 25 4.05 0.42 -6.86
C VAL A 25 3.88 -0.37 -5.56
N LEU A 26 3.70 -1.70 -5.64
CA LEU A 26 3.57 -2.56 -4.46
C LEU A 26 4.89 -2.66 -3.68
N ASP A 27 6.04 -2.74 -4.36
CA ASP A 27 7.36 -2.74 -3.73
C ASP A 27 7.57 -1.44 -2.94
N MET A 28 7.26 -0.29 -3.54
CA MET A 28 7.35 1.00 -2.86
C MET A 28 6.47 1.06 -1.61
N ALA A 29 5.22 0.61 -1.69
CA ALA A 29 4.35 0.52 -0.52
C ALA A 29 4.93 -0.38 0.59
N GLN A 30 5.48 -1.55 0.21
CA GLN A 30 6.08 -2.49 1.16
C GLN A 30 7.32 -1.92 1.83
N ARG A 31 8.21 -1.26 1.08
CA ARG A 31 9.43 -0.65 1.61
C ARG A 31 9.14 0.43 2.65
N TYR A 32 8.19 1.32 2.37
CA TYR A 32 7.80 2.34 3.35
C TYR A 32 7.06 1.75 4.57
N TYR A 33 6.33 0.65 4.40
CA TYR A 33 5.76 -0.08 5.53
C TYR A 33 6.85 -0.72 6.41
N ASP A 34 7.94 -1.21 5.81
CA ASP A 34 9.10 -1.73 6.53
C ASP A 34 9.87 -0.61 7.24
N ASP A 35 10.04 0.55 6.61
CA ASP A 35 10.63 1.75 7.21
C ASP A 35 9.80 2.23 8.41
N ALA A 36 8.46 2.23 8.31
CA ALA A 36 7.60 2.58 9.43
C ALA A 36 7.83 1.67 10.65
N LYS A 37 7.99 0.36 10.43
CA LYS A 37 8.34 -0.60 11.51
C LYS A 37 9.74 -0.32 12.06
N HIS A 38 10.69 0.02 11.20
CA HIS A 38 12.06 0.35 11.59
C HIS A 38 12.12 1.58 12.50
N PHE A 39 11.52 2.70 12.08
CA PHE A 39 11.48 3.94 12.86
C PHE A 39 10.72 3.75 14.19
N ARG A 40 9.61 3.02 14.17
CA ARG A 40 8.85 2.70 15.39
C ARG A 40 9.71 1.92 16.39
N LYS A 41 10.49 0.93 15.93
CA LYS A 41 11.40 0.16 16.81
C LYS A 41 12.48 1.03 17.45
N LYS A 42 12.87 2.11 16.79
CA LYS A 42 13.84 3.11 17.30
C LYS A 42 13.22 4.18 18.20
N GLY A 43 11.90 4.17 18.40
CA GLY A 43 11.20 5.21 19.16
C GLY A 43 10.94 6.51 18.38
N ASP A 44 11.30 6.56 17.09
CA ASP A 44 11.02 7.70 16.22
C ASP A 44 9.58 7.59 15.67
N VAL A 45 8.62 7.92 16.51
CA VAL A 45 7.19 7.72 16.24
C VAL A 45 6.65 8.67 15.16
N VAL A 46 7.21 9.87 15.01
CA VAL A 46 6.79 10.85 14.00
C VAL A 46 7.21 10.37 12.61
N THR A 47 8.46 9.97 12.45
CA THR A 47 8.94 9.45 11.16
C THR A 47 8.28 8.11 10.83
N ALA A 48 8.03 7.26 11.83
CA ALA A 48 7.28 6.02 11.65
C ALA A 48 5.85 6.28 11.13
N PHE A 49 5.16 7.28 11.70
CA PHE A 49 3.83 7.66 11.26
C PHE A 49 3.84 8.23 9.85
N ALA A 50 4.82 9.07 9.51
CA ALA A 50 4.98 9.62 8.16
C ALA A 50 5.21 8.51 7.12
N ALA A 51 6.15 7.58 7.40
CA ALA A 51 6.43 6.44 6.52
C ALA A 51 5.21 5.54 6.33
N LEU A 52 4.42 5.29 7.40
CA LEU A 52 3.22 4.48 7.32
C LEU A 52 2.14 5.10 6.42
N ASN A 53 1.92 6.41 6.54
CA ASN A 53 0.96 7.12 5.68
C ASN A 53 1.44 7.18 4.23
N TYR A 54 2.74 7.35 4.00
CA TYR A 54 3.30 7.35 2.65
C TYR A 54 3.20 5.96 2.00
N ALA A 55 3.42 4.89 2.76
CA ALA A 55 3.14 3.51 2.30
C ALA A 55 1.68 3.35 1.87
N HIS A 56 0.74 3.87 2.67
CA HIS A 56 -0.69 3.81 2.36
C HIS A 56 -1.06 4.65 1.12
N GLY A 57 -0.39 5.79 0.93
CA GLY A 57 -0.55 6.61 -0.28
C GLY A 57 -0.17 5.88 -1.58
N TRP A 58 0.88 5.05 -1.54
CA TRP A 58 1.21 4.17 -2.67
C TRP A 58 0.13 3.11 -2.92
N LEU A 59 -0.46 2.55 -1.86
CA LEU A 59 -1.56 1.60 -1.96
C LEU A 59 -2.80 2.22 -2.61
N ASP A 60 -3.17 3.41 -2.16
CA ASP A 60 -4.26 4.21 -2.73
C ASP A 60 -4.02 4.53 -4.20
N CYS A 61 -2.81 4.96 -4.55
CA CYS A 61 -2.42 5.24 -5.93
C CYS A 61 -2.58 4.00 -6.82
N GLY A 62 -2.07 2.84 -6.38
CA GLY A 62 -2.19 1.60 -7.14
C GLY A 62 -3.64 1.12 -7.30
N ALA A 63 -4.48 1.30 -6.28
CA ALA A 63 -5.91 1.01 -6.37
C ALA A 63 -6.62 1.96 -7.37
N ARG A 64 -6.38 3.27 -7.25
CA ARG A 64 -6.97 4.33 -8.11
C ARG A 64 -6.60 4.19 -9.59
N LEU A 65 -5.38 3.74 -9.88
CA LEU A 65 -4.90 3.48 -11.26
C LEU A 65 -5.28 2.09 -11.79
N SER A 66 -6.04 1.32 -10.99
CA SER A 66 -6.42 -0.07 -11.28
C SER A 66 -5.21 -0.97 -11.55
N LEU A 67 -4.08 -0.69 -10.91
CA LEU A 67 -2.91 -1.59 -10.91
C LEU A 67 -3.13 -2.75 -9.93
N PHE A 68 -3.94 -2.53 -8.90
CA PHE A 68 -4.37 -3.53 -7.93
C PHE A 68 -5.83 -3.90 -8.17
N LYS A 69 -6.17 -5.19 -8.09
CA LYS A 69 -7.54 -5.69 -8.28
C LYS A 69 -8.36 -5.61 -6.99
N VAL A 70 -8.32 -4.47 -6.32
CA VAL A 70 -8.98 -4.23 -5.02
C VAL A 70 -10.13 -3.25 -5.18
N LYS A 71 -11.19 -3.48 -4.40
CA LYS A 71 -12.37 -2.62 -4.28
C LYS A 71 -12.88 -2.73 -2.84
N ASP A 72 -12.38 -1.85 -1.98
CA ASP A 72 -12.72 -1.75 -0.55
C ASP A 72 -12.53 -0.29 -0.14
N SER A 73 -13.63 0.45 -0.02
CA SER A 73 -13.66 1.89 0.27
C SER A 73 -13.21 2.24 1.70
N ARG A 74 -13.16 1.25 2.59
CA ARG A 74 -12.64 1.41 3.96
C ARG A 74 -11.12 1.32 3.97
N LEU A 75 -10.51 0.51 3.10
CA LEU A 75 -9.05 0.34 3.02
C LEU A 75 -8.38 1.24 2.01
N PHE A 76 -9.07 1.61 0.93
CA PHE A 76 -8.53 2.39 -0.17
C PHE A 76 -9.46 3.54 -0.54
N THR A 77 -8.91 4.55 -1.20
CA THR A 77 -9.64 5.73 -1.72
C THR A 77 -10.38 5.44 -3.04
N VAL A 78 -11.11 4.32 -3.09
CA VAL A 78 -11.92 3.83 -4.23
C VAL A 78 -13.34 3.47 -3.77
N ASP A 79 -14.24 3.26 -4.72
CA ASP A 79 -15.62 2.83 -4.42
C ASP A 79 -15.73 1.30 -4.28
N ASP A 80 -16.76 0.85 -3.56
CA ASP A 80 -17.14 -0.56 -3.44
C ASP A 80 -17.99 -0.96 -4.67
N GLU A 81 -17.36 -1.48 -5.72
CA GLU A 81 -18.06 -2.07 -6.90
C GLU A 81 -17.61 -3.51 -7.21
#